data_AF-A0A9E8M1T9-F1
#
_entry.id   AF-A0A9E8M1T9-F1
#
_cell.length_a   1.000
_cell.length_b   1.000
_cell.length_c   1.000
_cell.angle_alpha   90.00
_cell.angle_beta   90.00
_cell.angle_gamma   90.00
#
_symmetry.space_group_name_H-M   'P 1'
#
loop_
_entity.id
_entity.type
_entity.pdbx_description
1 polymer ?
#
loop_
_entity_poly.entity_id
_entity_poly.type
_entity_poly.pdbx_seq_one_letter_code
_entity_poly.pdbx_strand_id
1 'polypeptide(L)'
;MYQEKIKQAQELKQTSAGWYRQIAQQAQHEISQAELNRDYSEEGRKKLVAKIRAKRANELMNAVTERKQEYIKLLQEAKADAEKVVKSKLKQPVDADEFKKEIDRLKVAVMLAPDAKNATEKIESTMQKIRDPYHASMLADEFSTIVPQVLTLNGDTSKAKTELSRMFERLNNDYLPADVKDAKEALEYVEQALANPKLFPPVVSENASGLFGREVARNINTPENYEPVEIDDDEREQAVLF
;
A
#
# COMPACT_ATOMS: atom_id res chain seq x y z
N MET A 1 7.43 -17.09 -5.32
CA MET A 1 5.95 -17.07 -5.20
C MET A 1 5.43 -15.68 -4.82
N TYR A 2 5.79 -15.11 -3.66
CA TYR A 2 5.39 -13.74 -3.31
C TYR A 2 5.89 -12.67 -4.30
N GLN A 3 7.12 -12.80 -4.81
CA GLN A 3 7.69 -11.86 -5.80
C GLN A 3 6.85 -11.79 -7.09
N GLU A 4 6.33 -12.92 -7.56
CA GLU A 4 5.50 -12.98 -8.76
C GLU A 4 4.16 -12.26 -8.54
N LYS A 5 3.53 -12.44 -7.37
CA LYS A 5 2.30 -11.73 -7.00
C LYS A 5 2.51 -10.22 -6.88
N ILE A 6 3.64 -9.80 -6.29
CA ILE A 6 4.02 -8.38 -6.25
C ILE A 6 4.17 -7.82 -7.66
N LYS A 7 4.86 -8.55 -8.54
CA LYS A 7 5.03 -8.17 -9.93
C LYS A 7 3.68 -8.03 -10.65
N GLN A 8 2.77 -8.98 -10.49
CA GLN A 8 1.42 -8.91 -11.06
C GLN A 8 0.63 -7.73 -10.52
N ALA A 9 0.71 -7.42 -9.22
CA ALA A 9 0.08 -6.24 -8.62
C ALA A 9 0.66 -4.94 -9.22
N GLN A 10 1.98 -4.88 -9.40
CA GLN A 10 2.67 -3.76 -10.04
C GLN A 10 2.25 -3.59 -11.51
N GLU A 11 2.18 -4.68 -12.28
CA GLU A 11 1.71 -4.68 -13.66
C GLU A 11 0.26 -4.19 -13.75
N LEU A 12 -0.61 -4.63 -12.85
CA LEU A 12 -2.01 -4.17 -12.81
C LEU A 12 -2.06 -2.66 -12.61
N LYS A 13 -1.27 -2.13 -11.66
CA LYS A 13 -1.15 -0.69 -11.38
C LYS A 13 -0.56 0.09 -12.56
N GLN A 14 0.50 -0.41 -13.18
CA GLN A 14 1.16 0.23 -14.33
C GLN A 14 0.22 0.31 -15.55
N THR A 15 -0.58 -0.73 -15.78
CA THR A 15 -1.51 -0.79 -16.90
C THR A 15 -2.85 -0.08 -16.64
N SER A 16 -3.18 0.28 -15.40
CA SER A 16 -4.44 0.94 -15.01
C SER A 16 -4.70 2.24 -15.76
N ALA A 17 -3.68 3.08 -15.99
CA ALA A 17 -3.87 4.33 -16.72
C ALA A 17 -4.19 4.10 -18.21
N GLY A 18 -3.57 3.08 -18.82
CA GLY A 18 -3.86 2.68 -20.21
C GLY A 18 -5.26 2.09 -20.36
N TRP A 19 -5.66 1.22 -19.42
CA TRP A 19 -7.00 0.66 -19.33
C TRP A 19 -8.07 1.76 -19.18
N TYR A 20 -7.86 2.71 -18.25
CA TYR A 20 -8.75 3.85 -18.07
C TYR A 20 -8.92 4.66 -19.36
N ARG A 21 -7.82 4.91 -20.08
CA ARG A 21 -7.85 5.65 -21.34
C ARG A 21 -8.75 4.98 -22.38
N GLN A 22 -8.75 3.65 -22.46
CA GLN A 22 -9.63 2.92 -23.37
C GLN A 22 -11.10 3.13 -23.02
N ILE A 23 -11.46 3.05 -21.74
CA ILE A 23 -12.83 3.32 -21.27
C ILE A 23 -13.23 4.78 -21.55
N ALA A 24 -12.34 5.73 -21.24
CA ALA A 24 -12.58 7.14 -21.48
C ALA A 24 -12.80 7.44 -22.97
N GLN A 25 -12.04 6.81 -23.87
CA GLN A 25 -12.22 6.95 -25.32
C GLN A 25 -13.58 6.43 -25.79
N GLN A 26 -14.03 5.28 -25.27
CA GLN A 26 -15.34 4.72 -25.59
C GLN A 26 -16.48 5.64 -25.11
N ALA A 27 -16.41 6.10 -23.85
CA ALA A 27 -17.40 7.02 -23.30
C ALA A 27 -17.44 8.35 -24.08
N GLN A 28 -16.27 8.91 -24.41
CA GLN A 28 -16.18 10.13 -25.21
C GLN A 28 -16.80 9.95 -26.60
N HIS A 29 -16.57 8.81 -27.25
CA HIS A 29 -17.18 8.51 -28.54
C HIS A 29 -18.71 8.51 -28.47
N GLU A 30 -19.30 7.84 -27.48
CA GLU A 30 -20.75 7.78 -27.29
C GLU A 30 -21.37 9.12 -26.97
N ILE A 31 -20.72 9.89 -26.09
CA ILE A 31 -21.14 11.26 -25.77
C ILE A 31 -21.16 12.11 -27.04
N SER A 32 -20.11 12.05 -27.86
CA SER A 32 -20.05 12.81 -29.11
C SER A 32 -21.11 12.37 -30.13
N GLN A 33 -21.46 11.07 -30.20
CA GLN A 33 -22.58 10.63 -31.04
C GLN A 33 -23.91 11.20 -30.56
N ALA A 34 -24.16 11.22 -29.25
CA ALA A 34 -25.36 11.81 -28.67
C ALA A 34 -25.45 13.33 -28.91
N GLU A 35 -24.34 14.05 -28.84
CA GLU A 35 -24.27 15.50 -29.13
C GLU A 35 -24.59 15.83 -30.59
N LEU A 36 -24.22 14.93 -31.52
CA LEU A 36 -24.42 15.10 -32.95
C LEU A 36 -25.76 14.54 -33.45
N ASN A 37 -26.54 13.89 -32.59
CA ASN A 37 -27.81 13.27 -32.97
C ASN A 37 -28.84 14.35 -33.33
N ARG A 38 -29.22 14.40 -34.62
CA ARG A 38 -30.17 15.38 -35.16
C ARG A 38 -31.63 15.07 -34.87
N ASP A 39 -31.92 13.85 -34.40
CA ASP A 39 -33.28 13.42 -34.08
C ASP A 39 -33.77 14.00 -32.73
N TYR A 40 -32.87 14.61 -31.95
CA TYR A 40 -33.19 15.22 -30.66
C TYR A 40 -33.07 16.74 -30.70
N SER A 41 -33.94 17.40 -29.94
CA SER A 41 -33.80 18.82 -29.59
C SER A 41 -32.49 19.08 -28.81
N GLU A 42 -32.10 20.34 -28.66
CA GLU A 42 -30.92 20.69 -27.85
C GLU A 42 -31.05 20.21 -26.39
N GLU A 43 -32.23 20.36 -25.79
CA GLU A 43 -32.49 19.89 -24.42
C GLU A 43 -32.48 18.35 -24.35
N GLY A 44 -33.09 17.68 -25.33
CA GLY A 44 -33.08 16.22 -25.44
C GLY A 44 -31.66 15.66 -25.56
N ARG A 45 -30.80 16.29 -26.36
CA ARG A 45 -29.37 15.93 -26.47
C ARG A 45 -28.64 16.10 -25.14
N LYS A 46 -28.86 17.20 -24.42
CA LYS A 46 -28.24 17.43 -23.09
C LYS A 46 -28.64 16.34 -22.09
N LYS A 47 -29.93 15.95 -22.06
CA LYS A 47 -30.42 14.85 -21.20
C LYS A 47 -29.82 13.51 -21.60
N LEU A 48 -29.75 13.20 -22.90
CA LEU A 48 -29.14 11.97 -23.41
C LEU A 48 -27.65 11.89 -23.05
N VAL A 49 -26.90 12.97 -23.22
CA VAL A 49 -25.48 13.06 -22.81
C VAL A 49 -25.32 12.84 -21.32
N ALA A 50 -26.16 13.47 -20.49
CA ALA A 50 -26.13 13.29 -19.04
C ALA A 50 -26.39 11.83 -18.65
N LYS A 51 -27.38 11.17 -19.28
CA LYS A 51 -27.69 9.74 -19.09
C LYS A 51 -26.51 8.85 -19.46
N ILE A 52 -25.88 9.08 -20.61
CA ILE A 52 -24.69 8.32 -21.04
C ILE A 52 -23.54 8.52 -20.05
N ARG A 53 -23.28 9.76 -19.62
CA ARG A 53 -22.23 10.06 -18.63
C ARG A 53 -22.47 9.34 -17.31
N ALA A 54 -23.68 9.40 -16.77
CA ALA A 54 -24.05 8.72 -15.53
C ALA A 54 -23.88 7.19 -15.63
N LYS A 55 -24.38 6.60 -16.72
CA LYS A 55 -24.21 5.16 -17.00
C LYS A 55 -22.74 4.77 -17.06
N ARG A 56 -21.93 5.46 -17.86
CA ARG A 56 -20.50 5.18 -18.03
C ARG A 56 -19.69 5.46 -16.77
N ALA A 57 -20.08 6.44 -15.96
CA ALA A 57 -19.51 6.69 -14.64
C ALA A 57 -19.73 5.48 -13.71
N ASN A 58 -20.97 4.99 -13.59
CA ASN A 58 -21.30 3.84 -12.75
C ASN A 58 -20.55 2.57 -13.22
N GLU A 59 -20.53 2.30 -14.53
CA GLU A 59 -19.78 1.17 -15.11
C GLU A 59 -18.27 1.26 -14.84
N LEU A 60 -17.68 2.45 -15.03
CA LEU A 60 -16.28 2.69 -14.72
C LEU A 60 -15.99 2.41 -13.24
N MET A 61 -16.81 2.94 -12.33
CA MET A 61 -16.57 2.81 -10.89
C MET A 61 -16.73 1.37 -10.40
N ASN A 62 -17.66 0.60 -10.97
CA ASN A 62 -17.77 -0.83 -10.72
C ASN A 62 -16.50 -1.58 -11.18
N ALA A 63 -16.03 -1.31 -12.41
CA ALA A 63 -14.84 -1.97 -12.94
C ALA A 63 -13.55 -1.54 -12.19
N VAL A 64 -13.48 -0.30 -11.74
CA VAL A 64 -12.41 0.21 -10.86
C VAL A 64 -12.42 -0.53 -9.52
N THR A 65 -13.60 -0.81 -8.97
CA THR A 65 -13.76 -1.57 -7.71
C THR A 65 -13.18 -2.97 -7.86
N GLU A 66 -13.57 -3.71 -8.89
CA GLU A 66 -13.06 -5.05 -9.18
C GLU A 66 -11.55 -5.05 -9.35
N ARG A 67 -11.02 -4.10 -10.13
CA ARG A 67 -9.58 -3.97 -10.37
C ARG A 67 -8.80 -3.66 -9.08
N LYS A 68 -9.36 -2.82 -8.20
CA LYS A 68 -8.77 -2.50 -6.89
C LYS A 68 -8.79 -3.71 -5.96
N GLN A 69 -9.88 -4.47 -5.95
CA GLN A 69 -9.99 -5.70 -5.18
C GLN A 69 -8.94 -6.73 -5.64
N GLU A 70 -8.75 -6.90 -6.94
CA GLU A 70 -7.73 -7.82 -7.48
C GLU A 70 -6.31 -7.36 -7.09
N TYR A 71 -6.01 -6.07 -7.19
CA TYR A 71 -4.74 -5.51 -6.70
C TYR A 71 -4.50 -5.81 -5.21
N ILE A 72 -5.49 -5.55 -4.37
CA ILE A 72 -5.40 -5.78 -2.92
C ILE A 72 -5.23 -7.27 -2.63
N LYS A 73 -5.98 -8.12 -3.32
CA LYS A 73 -5.89 -9.58 -3.19
C LYS A 73 -4.48 -10.09 -3.53
N LEU A 74 -3.90 -9.67 -4.65
CA LEU A 74 -2.53 -10.03 -5.03
C LEU A 74 -1.52 -9.62 -3.96
N LEU A 75 -1.67 -8.42 -3.39
CA LEU A 75 -0.83 -7.94 -2.29
C LEU A 75 -1.02 -8.77 -1.00
N GLN A 76 -2.26 -9.07 -0.61
CA GLN A 76 -2.55 -9.91 0.56
C GLN A 76 -1.99 -11.32 0.41
N GLU A 77 -2.13 -11.90 -0.77
CA GLU A 77 -1.56 -13.20 -1.08
C GLU A 77 -0.02 -13.18 -1.10
N ALA A 78 0.59 -12.10 -1.58
CA ALA A 78 2.04 -11.89 -1.50
C ALA A 78 2.51 -11.77 -0.04
N LYS A 79 1.76 -11.02 0.79
CA LYS A 79 2.01 -10.90 2.23
C LYS A 79 2.03 -12.27 2.89
N ALA A 80 0.97 -13.06 2.69
CA ALA A 80 0.87 -14.40 3.28
C ALA A 80 2.02 -15.32 2.86
N ASP A 81 2.40 -15.30 1.58
CA ASP A 81 3.52 -16.09 1.07
C ASP A 81 4.87 -15.64 1.66
N ALA A 82 5.11 -14.33 1.79
CA ALA A 82 6.34 -13.79 2.37
C ALA A 82 6.43 -14.09 3.87
N GLU A 83 5.33 -13.93 4.63
CA GLU A 83 5.27 -14.34 6.04
C GLU A 83 5.57 -15.83 6.21
N LYS A 84 5.06 -16.67 5.32
CA LYS A 84 5.34 -18.11 5.34
C LYS A 84 6.82 -18.40 5.14
N VAL A 85 7.51 -17.68 4.25
CA VAL A 85 8.96 -17.80 4.07
C VAL A 85 9.68 -17.44 5.37
N VAL A 86 9.38 -16.27 5.95
CA VAL A 86 9.97 -15.82 7.21
C VAL A 86 9.76 -16.87 8.31
N LYS A 87 8.52 -17.31 8.53
CA LYS A 87 8.17 -18.31 9.56
C LYS A 87 8.82 -19.68 9.33
N SER A 88 8.94 -20.12 8.07
CA SER A 88 9.52 -21.43 7.76
C SER A 88 11.04 -21.49 7.95
N LYS A 89 11.72 -20.34 7.75
CA LYS A 89 13.18 -20.22 7.78
C LYS A 89 13.70 -19.74 9.13
N LEU A 90 12.94 -18.93 9.85
CA LEU A 90 13.20 -18.55 11.22
C LEU A 90 12.40 -19.45 12.16
N LYS A 91 12.85 -20.69 12.34
CA LYS A 91 12.25 -21.58 13.33
C LYS A 91 12.54 -21.04 14.73
N GLN A 92 11.52 -20.97 15.58
CA GLN A 92 11.70 -20.59 16.97
C GLN A 92 12.62 -21.60 17.66
N PRO A 93 13.77 -21.17 18.19
CA PRO A 93 14.66 -22.05 18.92
C PRO A 93 14.13 -22.31 20.34
N VAL A 94 14.61 -23.37 20.98
CA VAL A 94 14.14 -23.81 22.31
C VAL A 94 14.40 -22.75 23.39
N ASP A 95 15.45 -21.96 23.22
CA ASP A 95 15.89 -20.89 24.12
C ASP A 95 15.28 -19.51 23.78
N ALA A 96 14.30 -19.43 22.88
CA ALA A 96 13.65 -18.18 22.49
C ALA A 96 13.07 -17.39 23.69
N ASP A 97 12.48 -18.08 24.66
CA ASP A 97 11.92 -17.43 25.86
C ASP A 97 13.03 -16.92 26.81
N GLU A 98 14.18 -17.58 26.82
CA GLU A 98 15.34 -17.12 27.58
C GLU A 98 15.95 -15.88 26.93
N PHE A 99 16.10 -15.90 25.61
CA PHE A 99 16.58 -14.74 24.86
C PHE A 99 15.61 -13.55 24.97
N LYS A 100 14.29 -13.79 24.98
CA LYS A 100 13.30 -12.73 25.25
C LYS A 100 13.54 -12.06 26.61
N LYS A 101 13.76 -12.84 27.66
CA LYS A 101 14.11 -12.30 28.99
C LYS A 101 15.41 -11.51 28.94
N GLU A 102 16.37 -11.91 28.11
CA GLU A 102 17.61 -11.16 27.90
C GLU A 102 17.36 -9.81 27.21
N ILE A 103 16.47 -9.75 26.20
CA ILE A 103 16.03 -8.49 25.59
C ILE A 103 15.32 -7.59 26.62
N ASP A 104 14.43 -8.15 27.44
CA ASP A 104 13.74 -7.37 28.47
C ASP A 104 14.71 -6.80 29.51
N ARG A 105 15.72 -7.60 29.91
CA ARG A 105 16.82 -7.11 30.76
C ARG A 105 17.65 -6.04 30.06
N LEU A 106 17.90 -6.17 28.76
CA LEU A 106 18.59 -5.16 27.97
C LEU A 106 17.83 -3.84 27.97
N LYS A 107 16.51 -3.84 27.74
CA LYS A 107 15.67 -2.62 27.80
C LYS A 107 15.80 -1.91 29.14
N VAL A 108 15.69 -2.66 30.24
CA VAL A 108 15.88 -2.10 31.60
C VAL A 108 17.29 -1.54 31.77
N ALA A 109 18.31 -2.26 31.29
CA ALA A 109 19.70 -1.83 31.41
C ALA A 109 20.03 -0.60 30.55
N VAL A 110 19.36 -0.42 29.40
CA VAL A 110 19.42 0.78 28.55
C VAL A 110 18.74 1.95 29.24
N MET A 111 17.54 1.74 29.81
CA MET A 111 16.81 2.77 30.54
C MET A 111 17.57 3.31 31.76
N LEU A 112 18.37 2.45 32.41
CA LEU A 112 19.18 2.80 33.58
C LEU A 112 20.63 3.17 33.22
N ALA A 113 20.98 3.27 31.95
CA ALA A 113 22.34 3.60 31.53
C ALA A 113 22.67 5.07 31.85
N PRO A 114 23.90 5.37 32.31
CA PRO A 114 24.29 6.74 32.68
C PRO A 114 24.42 7.68 31.47
N ASP A 115 24.73 7.13 30.29
CA ASP A 115 24.91 7.86 29.04
C ASP A 115 24.65 6.96 27.82
N ALA A 116 24.56 7.59 26.64
CA ALA A 116 24.29 6.89 25.38
C ALA A 116 25.39 5.87 25.00
N LYS A 117 26.64 6.09 25.43
CA LYS A 117 27.77 5.18 25.15
C LYS A 117 27.62 3.86 25.91
N ASN A 118 27.31 3.94 27.21
CA ASN A 118 27.07 2.75 28.02
C ASN A 118 25.85 1.96 27.54
N ALA A 119 24.81 2.65 27.05
CA ALA A 119 23.64 1.99 26.49
C ALA A 119 23.96 1.26 25.18
N THR A 120 24.68 1.89 24.26
CA THR A 120 25.11 1.28 22.98
C THR A 120 26.03 0.07 23.20
N GLU A 121 26.99 0.15 24.14
CA GLU A 121 27.86 -0.99 24.50
C GLU A 121 27.06 -2.20 25.02
N LYS A 122 25.99 -1.97 25.79
CA LYS A 122 25.10 -3.05 26.26
C LYS A 122 24.35 -3.72 25.12
N ILE A 123 23.83 -2.92 24.17
CA ILE A 123 23.14 -3.44 22.97
C ILE A 123 24.12 -4.30 22.16
N GLU A 124 25.33 -3.79 21.93
CA GLU A 124 26.37 -4.53 21.20
C GLU A 124 26.74 -5.84 21.89
N SER A 125 26.88 -5.83 23.22
CA SER A 125 27.17 -7.05 23.98
C SER A 125 26.06 -8.10 23.83
N THR A 126 24.79 -7.69 23.82
CA THR A 126 23.67 -8.61 23.55
C THR A 126 23.72 -9.12 22.11
N MET A 127 24.05 -8.27 21.13
CA MET A 127 24.18 -8.69 19.72
C MET A 127 25.28 -9.74 19.52
N GLN A 128 26.39 -9.64 20.24
CA GLN A 128 27.50 -10.61 20.15
C GLN A 128 27.12 -12.02 20.62
N LYS A 129 26.05 -12.15 21.43
CA LYS A 129 25.53 -13.44 21.91
C LYS A 129 24.58 -14.10 20.91
N ILE A 130 24.14 -13.39 19.88
CA ILE A 130 23.20 -13.91 18.89
C ILE A 130 23.90 -14.98 18.05
N ARG A 131 23.41 -16.22 18.19
CA ARG A 131 23.83 -17.37 17.38
C ARG A 131 22.76 -17.82 16.40
N ASP A 132 21.52 -17.45 16.65
CA ASP A 132 20.36 -17.87 15.88
C ASP A 132 19.71 -16.67 15.14
N PRO A 133 19.37 -16.80 13.85
CA PRO A 133 18.68 -15.76 13.09
C PRO A 133 17.35 -15.31 13.69
N TYR A 134 16.64 -16.19 14.40
CA TYR A 134 15.40 -15.86 15.11
C TYR A 134 15.66 -14.84 16.22
N HIS A 135 16.73 -15.02 16.99
CA HIS A 135 17.15 -14.07 18.02
C HIS A 135 17.53 -12.71 17.42
N ALA A 136 18.19 -12.69 16.26
CA ALA A 136 18.45 -11.45 15.54
C ALA A 136 17.15 -10.71 15.18
N SER A 137 16.15 -11.43 14.68
CA SER A 137 14.84 -10.84 14.37
C SER A 137 14.16 -10.29 15.63
N MET A 138 14.12 -11.05 16.72
CA MET A 138 13.51 -10.60 17.97
C MET A 138 14.14 -9.30 18.49
N LEU A 139 15.47 -9.21 18.45
CA LEU A 139 16.15 -7.99 18.88
C LEU A 139 15.87 -6.83 17.91
N ALA A 140 15.88 -7.07 16.60
CA ALA A 140 15.60 -6.03 15.60
C ALA A 140 14.18 -5.44 15.75
N ASP A 141 13.18 -6.27 16.03
CA ASP A 141 11.79 -5.82 16.22
C ASP A 141 11.66 -4.83 17.41
N GLU A 142 12.56 -4.95 18.39
CA GLU A 142 12.58 -4.16 19.62
C GLU A 142 13.38 -2.85 19.50
N PHE A 143 14.10 -2.64 18.39
CA PHE A 143 14.88 -1.41 18.16
C PHE A 143 13.99 -0.15 18.13
N SER A 144 12.75 -0.26 17.65
CA SER A 144 11.78 0.83 17.65
C SER A 144 11.53 1.39 19.05
N THR A 145 11.67 0.55 20.08
CA THR A 145 11.49 0.93 21.49
C THR A 145 12.82 1.31 22.15
N ILE A 146 13.92 0.63 21.82
CA ILE A 146 15.24 0.85 22.41
C ILE A 146 15.88 2.15 21.90
N VAL A 147 15.83 2.43 20.59
CA VAL A 147 16.53 3.57 19.97
C VAL A 147 16.10 4.92 20.57
N PRO A 148 14.80 5.23 20.71
CA PRO A 148 14.39 6.50 21.32
C PRO A 148 14.96 6.69 22.73
N GLN A 149 15.02 5.63 23.54
CA GLN A 149 15.54 5.71 24.91
C GLN A 149 17.02 6.09 24.92
N VAL A 150 17.84 5.43 24.09
CA VAL A 150 19.27 5.75 23.97
C VAL A 150 19.49 7.20 23.53
N LEU A 151 18.70 7.68 22.57
CA LEU A 151 18.86 9.04 22.02
C LEU A 151 18.43 10.15 22.99
N THR A 152 17.66 9.83 24.04
CA THR A 152 17.31 10.80 25.11
C THR A 152 18.36 10.91 26.22
N LEU A 153 19.33 9.99 26.27
CA LEU A 153 20.41 10.01 27.27
C LEU A 153 21.43 11.11 26.95
N ASN A 154 22.12 11.57 28.00
CA ASN A 154 23.22 12.52 27.86
C ASN A 154 24.36 11.90 27.01
N GLY A 155 24.99 12.71 26.16
CA GLY A 155 26.13 12.32 25.34
C GLY A 155 26.08 12.82 23.90
N ASP A 156 26.92 12.26 23.04
CA ASP A 156 26.94 12.56 21.60
C ASP A 156 25.85 11.77 20.86
N THR A 157 24.68 12.39 20.73
CA THR A 157 23.51 11.82 20.04
C THR A 157 23.81 11.46 18.58
N SER A 158 24.68 12.21 17.89
CA SER A 158 25.01 11.97 16.47
C SER A 158 25.81 10.67 16.31
N LYS A 159 26.80 10.48 17.18
CA LYS A 159 27.58 9.24 17.23
C LYS A 159 26.70 8.05 17.60
N ALA A 160 25.88 8.17 18.65
CA ALA A 160 24.97 7.13 19.07
C ALA A 160 23.99 6.71 17.97
N LYS A 161 23.41 7.68 17.24
CA LYS A 161 22.55 7.42 16.08
C LYS A 161 23.27 6.62 14.99
N THR A 162 24.53 6.97 14.71
CA THR A 162 25.34 6.27 13.70
C THR A 162 25.63 4.83 14.11
N GLU A 163 25.98 4.59 15.37
CA GLU A 163 26.24 3.25 15.90
C GLU A 163 24.97 2.39 15.92
N LEU A 164 23.85 2.94 16.40
CA LEU A 164 22.55 2.25 16.40
C LEU A 164 22.08 1.90 14.98
N SER A 165 22.28 2.79 14.00
CA SER A 165 21.97 2.50 12.58
C SER A 165 22.77 1.30 12.09
N ARG A 166 24.10 1.29 12.33
CA ARG A 166 24.97 0.17 11.95
C ARG A 166 24.57 -1.13 12.65
N MET A 167 24.23 -1.08 13.94
CA MET A 167 23.77 -2.24 14.68
C MET A 167 22.47 -2.81 14.10
N PHE A 168 21.51 -1.95 13.78
CA PHE A 168 20.25 -2.33 13.15
C PHE A 168 20.47 -2.95 11.77
N GLU A 169 21.33 -2.34 10.95
CA GLU A 169 21.72 -2.87 9.64
C GLU A 169 22.33 -4.26 9.78
N ARG A 170 23.25 -4.47 10.72
CA ARG A 170 23.85 -5.79 10.97
C ARG A 170 22.80 -6.82 11.38
N LEU A 171 21.86 -6.50 12.26
CA LEU A 171 20.79 -7.43 12.64
C LEU A 171 19.94 -7.88 11.45
N ASN A 172 19.70 -6.99 10.50
CA ASN A 172 18.91 -7.30 9.30
C ASN A 172 19.75 -7.93 8.17
N ASN A 173 21.05 -7.62 8.10
CA ASN A 173 21.91 -8.02 6.98
C ASN A 173 22.91 -9.13 7.29
N ASP A 174 23.47 -9.22 8.48
CA ASP A 174 24.54 -10.19 8.76
C ASP A 174 23.97 -11.50 9.31
N TYR A 175 22.88 -11.41 10.07
CA TYR A 175 22.33 -12.55 10.82
C TYR A 175 21.17 -13.26 10.11
N LEU A 176 20.54 -12.63 9.11
CA LEU A 176 19.40 -13.21 8.40
C LEU A 176 19.83 -13.94 7.12
N PRO A 177 19.24 -15.12 6.84
CA PRO A 177 19.33 -15.75 5.52
C PRO A 177 18.83 -14.82 4.42
N ALA A 178 19.43 -14.88 3.22
CA ALA A 178 19.09 -14.00 2.10
C ALA A 178 17.59 -14.06 1.72
N ASP A 179 17.01 -15.25 1.71
CA ASP A 179 15.58 -15.45 1.41
C ASP A 179 14.64 -14.83 2.45
N VAL A 180 15.07 -14.74 3.71
CA VAL A 180 14.33 -14.06 4.78
C VAL A 180 14.41 -12.54 4.62
N LYS A 181 15.56 -12.01 4.21
CA LYS A 181 15.70 -10.57 3.94
C LYS A 181 14.79 -10.14 2.80
N ASP A 182 14.88 -10.84 1.66
CA ASP A 182 14.04 -10.57 0.49
C ASP A 182 12.55 -10.63 0.87
N ALA A 183 12.16 -11.58 1.72
CA ALA A 183 10.79 -11.70 2.20
C ALA A 183 10.40 -10.54 3.14
N LYS A 184 11.29 -10.07 4.02
CA LYS A 184 11.02 -8.92 4.89
C LYS A 184 10.90 -7.61 4.10
N GLU A 185 11.78 -7.37 3.13
CA GLU A 185 11.69 -6.21 2.24
C GLU A 185 10.37 -6.24 1.43
N ALA A 186 9.99 -7.42 0.94
CA ALA A 186 8.71 -7.61 0.28
C ALA A 186 7.52 -7.32 1.21
N LEU A 187 7.57 -7.75 2.47
CA LEU A 187 6.53 -7.45 3.46
C LEU A 187 6.39 -5.95 3.70
N GLU A 188 7.51 -5.25 3.90
CA GLU A 188 7.49 -3.79 4.09
C GLU A 188 6.86 -3.08 2.88
N TYR A 189 7.29 -3.44 1.67
CA TYR A 189 6.71 -2.90 0.43
C TYR A 189 5.19 -3.14 0.37
N VAL A 190 4.76 -4.38 0.63
CA VAL A 190 3.35 -4.78 0.57
C VAL A 190 2.53 -4.05 1.62
N GLU A 191 3.03 -3.88 2.83
CA GLU A 191 2.35 -3.14 3.91
C GLU A 191 2.17 -1.66 3.56
N GLN A 192 3.21 -1.01 3.03
CA GLN A 192 3.10 0.36 2.54
C GLN A 192 2.08 0.47 1.40
N ALA A 193 2.07 -0.49 0.47
CA ALA A 193 1.12 -0.52 -0.64
C ALA A 193 -0.33 -0.77 -0.20
N LEU A 194 -0.55 -1.62 0.81
CA LEU A 194 -1.87 -1.89 1.39
C LEU A 194 -2.39 -0.75 2.25
N ALA A 195 -1.51 0.02 2.90
CA ALA A 195 -1.90 1.20 3.67
C ALA A 195 -2.53 2.30 2.79
N ASN A 196 -2.16 2.36 1.51
CA ASN A 196 -2.71 3.33 0.56
C ASN A 196 -2.80 2.75 -0.86
N PRO A 197 -3.81 1.92 -1.17
CA PRO A 197 -3.89 1.15 -2.41
C PRO A 197 -4.37 2.02 -3.58
N LYS A 198 -3.53 2.95 -4.03
CA LYS A 198 -3.78 3.81 -5.19
C LYS A 198 -3.43 3.08 -6.48
N LEU A 199 -4.42 2.92 -7.36
CA LEU A 199 -4.26 2.36 -8.70
C LEU A 199 -3.93 3.41 -9.75
N PHE A 200 -4.55 4.59 -9.64
CA PHE A 200 -4.52 5.60 -10.68
C PHE A 200 -3.67 6.81 -10.28
N PRO A 201 -2.84 7.34 -11.19
CA PRO A 201 -2.11 8.59 -10.97
C PRO A 201 -3.06 9.81 -11.01
N PRO A 202 -2.65 10.98 -10.47
CA PRO A 202 -3.49 12.18 -10.42
C PRO A 202 -4.08 12.62 -11.76
N VAL A 203 -3.32 12.47 -12.86
CA VAL A 203 -3.77 12.81 -14.22
C VAL A 203 -5.03 12.05 -14.66
N VAL A 204 -5.25 10.83 -14.14
CA VAL A 204 -6.46 10.05 -14.42
C VAL A 204 -7.67 10.64 -13.68
N SER A 205 -7.50 11.07 -12.43
CA SER A 205 -8.55 11.79 -11.69
C SER A 205 -8.93 13.10 -12.39
N GLU A 206 -7.95 13.86 -12.87
CA GLU A 206 -8.19 15.11 -13.62
C GLU A 206 -8.99 14.85 -14.89
N ASN A 207 -8.62 13.84 -15.67
CA ASN A 207 -9.35 13.46 -16.88
C ASN A 207 -10.78 12.97 -16.57
N ALA A 208 -10.93 12.17 -15.51
CA ALA A 208 -12.23 11.66 -15.07
C ALA A 208 -13.17 12.79 -14.64
N SER A 209 -12.63 13.87 -14.04
CA SER A 209 -13.41 15.03 -13.63
C SER A 209 -14.10 15.71 -14.80
N GLY A 210 -13.39 15.85 -15.93
CA GLY A 210 -13.94 16.47 -17.14
C GLY A 210 -14.97 15.60 -17.86
N LEU A 211 -14.75 14.28 -17.89
CA LEU A 211 -15.58 13.37 -18.68
C LEU A 211 -16.79 12.82 -17.91
N PHE A 212 -16.56 12.41 -16.65
CA PHE A 212 -17.55 11.70 -15.82
C PHE A 212 -18.02 12.54 -14.62
N GLY A 213 -17.36 13.65 -14.33
CA GLY A 213 -17.71 14.55 -13.23
C GLY A 213 -16.81 14.41 -12.00
N ARG A 214 -16.96 15.38 -11.08
CA ARG A 214 -16.07 15.53 -9.92
C ARG A 214 -16.15 14.36 -8.93
N GLU A 215 -17.34 13.77 -8.73
CA GLU A 215 -17.52 12.66 -7.80
C GLU A 215 -16.75 11.41 -8.23
N VAL A 216 -16.75 11.10 -9.53
CA VAL A 216 -15.93 10.00 -10.09
C VAL A 216 -14.44 10.29 -9.89
N ALA A 217 -13.99 11.50 -10.21
CA ALA A 217 -12.58 11.89 -10.05
C ALA A 217 -12.07 11.78 -8.61
N ARG A 218 -12.90 12.19 -7.65
CA ARG A 218 -12.62 12.14 -6.21
C ARG A 218 -12.50 10.71 -5.72
N ASN A 219 -13.34 9.81 -6.25
CA ASN A 219 -13.46 8.43 -5.76
C ASN A 219 -12.75 7.39 -6.63
N ILE A 220 -12.08 7.74 -7.73
CA ILE A 220 -11.45 6.75 -8.64
C ILE A 220 -10.37 5.87 -7.97
N ASN A 221 -9.77 6.31 -6.86
CA ASN A 221 -8.85 5.49 -6.04
C ASN A 221 -9.50 4.96 -4.75
N THR A 222 -10.72 5.39 -4.45
CA THR A 222 -11.54 5.00 -3.30
C THR A 222 -12.97 4.71 -3.75
N PRO A 223 -13.16 3.74 -4.69
CA PRO A 223 -14.45 3.50 -5.31
C PRO A 223 -15.52 3.03 -4.30
N GLU A 224 -15.11 2.50 -3.14
CA GLU A 224 -15.99 2.18 -2.02
C GLU A 224 -16.78 3.39 -1.48
N ASN A 225 -16.31 4.62 -1.71
CA ASN A 225 -16.97 5.85 -1.30
C ASN A 225 -17.82 6.47 -2.42
N TYR A 226 -17.89 5.83 -3.58
CA TYR A 226 -18.68 6.33 -4.71
C TYR A 226 -20.15 5.95 -4.54
N GLU A 227 -21.02 6.94 -4.58
CA GLU A 227 -22.46 6.75 -4.64
C GLU A 227 -22.89 6.71 -6.12
N PRO A 228 -23.51 5.61 -6.59
CA PRO A 228 -23.98 5.50 -7.96
C PRO A 228 -24.96 6.62 -8.31
N VAL A 229 -24.77 7.22 -9.48
CA VAL A 229 -25.70 8.25 -9.98
C VAL A 229 -26.97 7.54 -10.43
N GLU A 230 -28.11 7.95 -9.87
CA GLU A 230 -29.42 7.49 -10.33
C GLU A 230 -29.68 7.98 -11.75
N ILE A 231 -30.12 7.05 -12.60
CA ILE A 231 -30.47 7.34 -13.98
C ILE A 231 -31.99 7.39 -14.04
N ASP A 232 -32.53 8.58 -14.28
CA ASP A 232 -33.96 8.74 -14.48
C ASP A 232 -34.33 8.12 -15.84
N ASP A 233 -35.07 7.00 -15.76
CA ASP A 233 -35.51 6.19 -16.89
C ASP A 233 -36.93 6.58 -17.36
N ASP A 234 -37.41 7.78 -17.04
CA ASP A 234 -38.66 8.32 -17.58
C ASP A 234 -38.56 8.54 -19.11
N GLU A 235 -38.66 7.44 -19.86
CA GLU A 235 -38.68 7.34 -21.32
C GLU A 235 -39.93 7.95 -21.95
N ARG A 236 -40.84 8.54 -21.17
CA ARG A 236 -42.21 8.84 -21.61
C ARG A 236 -42.48 10.25 -22.14
N GLU A 237 -41.57 11.22 -22.07
CA GLU A 237 -42.00 12.61 -22.32
C GLU A 237 -41.27 13.47 -23.34
N GLN A 238 -40.22 13.03 -24.04
CA GLN A 238 -39.52 13.95 -24.97
C GLN A 238 -39.17 13.39 -26.36
N ALA A 239 -39.99 12.47 -26.88
CA ALA A 239 -40.13 12.35 -28.34
C ALA A 239 -41.05 13.47 -28.87
N VAL A 240 -40.66 14.73 -28.68
CA VAL A 240 -41.31 15.85 -29.38
C VAL A 240 -40.60 16.01 -30.72
N LEU A 241 -41.14 15.29 -31.69
CA LEU A 241 -40.94 15.51 -33.12
C LEU A 241 -41.15 17.00 -33.43
N PHE A 242 -40.17 17.61 -34.09
CA PHE A 242 -40.36 18.77 -34.95
C PHE A 242 -39.78 18.46 -36.32
#